data_AF-A0A3D5SFZ5-F1
#
_entry.id   AF-A0A3D5SFZ5-F1
#
_cell.length_a   1.000
_cell.length_b   1.000
_cell.length_c   1.000
_cell.angle_alpha   90.00
_cell.angle_beta   90.00
_cell.angle_gamma   90.00
#
_symmetry.space_group_name_H-M   'P 1'
#
loop_
_entity.id
_entity.type
_entity.pdbx_description
1 polymer ?
#
loop_
_entity_poly.entity_id
_entity_poly.type
_entity_poly.pdbx_seq_one_letter_code
_entity_poly.pdbx_strand_id
1 'polypeptide(L)'
;MTKKQSGFTLIEFLIVVAVLVILASILFSSIIFFHRRSLIDATNQEIINALRLAQNKTLSSEGASSFGVHFETWRFVLFKGDVYNPSASDNEVHDLLAGMEIAQIGLGGGSDVIFERLTGNAAQAGFIKAELIQDSTKNTLIYVDSSGTISSLDSSASDTNRLKDSRHVHVLYSQNTKNAAALTLTFPNDGVVQSISYQSGLNSGKTQFSWSGTISVAGADQKITIHSHGLTDSATLFCFHRDRRDNSKALNISLDSQNLINYTADGIATKGTSLWAGNPETQ
;
A
#
# COMPACT_ATOMS: atom_id res chain seq x y z
N MET A 1 -26.80 54.07 44.15
CA MET A 1 -27.49 52.85 43.69
C MET A 1 -26.45 51.75 43.52
N THR A 2 -26.40 50.80 44.44
CA THR A 2 -25.49 49.63 44.37
C THR A 2 -26.11 48.58 43.46
N LYS A 3 -25.46 48.33 42.32
CA LYS A 3 -25.88 47.34 41.31
C LYS A 3 -25.78 45.95 41.93
N LYS A 4 -26.90 45.25 42.14
CA LYS A 4 -26.90 43.83 42.51
C LYS A 4 -26.20 43.05 41.39
N GLN A 5 -25.07 42.43 41.68
CA GLN A 5 -24.46 41.46 40.78
C GLN A 5 -25.31 40.19 40.83
N SER A 6 -26.02 39.89 39.74
CA SER A 6 -26.74 38.63 39.56
C SER A 6 -25.72 37.50 39.41
N GLY A 7 -25.72 36.56 40.35
CA GLY A 7 -24.91 35.34 40.26
C GLY A 7 -25.46 34.37 39.20
N PHE A 8 -24.62 33.44 38.76
CA PHE A 8 -24.99 32.37 37.83
C PHE A 8 -26.06 31.45 38.42
N THR A 9 -27.03 31.06 37.61
CA THR A 9 -28.05 30.07 37.98
C THR A 9 -27.49 28.65 37.89
N LEU A 10 -28.03 27.72 38.69
CA LEU A 10 -27.64 26.31 38.67
C LEU A 10 -27.81 25.69 37.27
N ILE A 11 -28.86 26.11 36.54
CA ILE A 11 -29.13 25.61 35.20
C ILE A 11 -28.10 26.11 34.18
N GLU A 12 -27.67 27.37 34.27
CA GLU A 12 -26.58 27.90 33.42
C GLU A 12 -25.27 27.16 33.68
N PHE A 13 -24.95 26.86 34.94
CA PHE A 13 -23.77 26.07 35.28
C PHE A 13 -23.81 24.66 34.64
N LEU A 14 -24.98 23.99 34.71
CA LEU A 14 -25.15 22.65 34.14
C LEU A 14 -25.03 22.67 32.61
N ILE A 15 -25.58 23.69 31.95
CA ILE A 15 -25.44 23.88 30.50
C ILE A 15 -23.97 24.09 30.11
N VAL A 16 -23.23 24.92 30.85
CA VAL A 16 -21.80 25.16 30.59
C VAL A 16 -21.00 23.87 30.74
N VAL A 17 -21.23 23.09 31.79
CA VAL A 17 -20.56 21.79 31.98
C VAL A 17 -20.90 20.82 30.85
N ALA A 18 -22.17 20.75 30.42
CA ALA A 18 -22.58 19.90 29.31
C ALA A 18 -21.86 20.26 28.00
N VAL A 19 -21.78 21.56 27.69
CA VAL A 19 -21.02 22.05 26.52
C VAL A 19 -19.54 21.71 26.64
N LEU A 20 -18.93 21.87 27.81
CA LEU A 20 -17.52 21.53 28.03
C LEU A 20 -17.24 20.03 27.83
N VAL A 21 -18.13 19.15 28.28
CA VAL A 21 -17.98 17.69 28.09
C VAL A 21 -18.06 17.32 26.60
N ILE A 22 -18.99 17.93 25.85
CA ILE A 22 -19.10 17.73 24.40
C ILE A 22 -17.84 18.22 23.68
N LEU A 23 -17.31 19.39 24.05
CA LEU A 23 -16.08 19.90 23.47
C LEU A 23 -14.86 19.03 23.80
N ALA A 24 -14.72 18.59 25.06
CA ALA A 24 -13.62 17.75 25.49
C ALA A 24 -13.58 16.40 24.76
N SER A 25 -14.75 15.80 24.50
CA SER A 25 -14.85 14.51 23.79
C SER A 25 -14.43 14.63 22.32
N ILE A 26 -14.76 15.72 21.63
CA ILE A 26 -14.31 16.00 20.26
C ILE A 26 -12.78 16.14 20.22
N LEU A 27 -12.21 16.92 21.16
CA LEU A 27 -10.76 17.14 21.23
C LEU A 27 -9.99 15.85 21.49
N PHE A 28 -10.47 15.02 22.41
CA PHE A 28 -9.80 13.77 22.78
C PHE A 28 -9.75 12.76 21.62
N SER A 29 -10.84 12.65 20.86
CA SER A 29 -10.91 11.78 19.67
C SER A 29 -9.88 12.16 18.61
N SER A 30 -9.73 13.46 18.34
CA SER A 30 -8.75 13.98 17.38
C SER A 30 -7.30 13.68 17.79
N ILE A 31 -6.99 13.84 19.09
CA ILE A 31 -5.64 13.61 19.63
C ILE A 31 -5.23 12.13 19.49
N ILE A 32 -6.12 11.19 19.80
CA ILE A 32 -5.83 9.75 19.68
C ILE A 32 -5.54 9.39 18.21
N PHE A 33 -6.34 9.90 17.28
CA PHE A 33 -6.14 9.64 15.85
C PHE A 33 -4.79 10.17 15.37
N PHE A 34 -4.44 11.41 15.73
CA PHE A 34 -3.18 12.03 15.34
C PHE A 34 -1.98 11.29 15.94
N HIS A 35 -2.06 10.92 17.22
CA HIS A 35 -0.98 10.18 17.89
C HIS A 35 -0.71 8.82 17.23
N ARG A 36 -1.77 8.05 16.92
CA ARG A 36 -1.66 6.76 16.23
C ARG A 36 -1.02 6.90 14.84
N ARG A 37 -1.39 7.94 14.10
CA ARG A 37 -0.80 8.20 12.78
C ARG A 37 0.69 8.55 12.89
N SER A 38 1.02 9.43 13.83
CA SER A 38 2.40 9.83 14.10
C SER A 38 3.29 8.64 14.48
N LEU A 39 2.79 7.69 15.27
CA LEU A 39 3.52 6.46 15.62
C LEU A 39 3.88 5.63 14.39
N ILE A 40 2.91 5.42 13.49
CA ILE A 40 3.14 4.63 12.26
C ILE A 40 4.13 5.32 11.34
N ASP A 41 3.96 6.63 11.14
CA ASP A 41 4.84 7.40 10.27
C ASP A 41 6.28 7.43 10.84
N ALA A 42 6.43 7.55 12.16
CA ALA A 42 7.73 7.51 12.84
C ALA A 42 8.39 6.12 12.74
N THR A 43 7.66 5.03 13.04
CA THR A 43 8.18 3.67 12.91
C THR A 43 8.56 3.35 11.46
N ASN A 44 7.78 3.80 10.49
CA ASN A 44 8.10 3.66 9.08
C ASN A 44 9.45 4.32 8.74
N GLN A 45 9.63 5.57 9.19
CA GLN A 45 10.86 6.32 8.95
C GLN A 45 12.07 5.68 9.64
N GLU A 46 11.92 5.21 10.88
CA GLU A 46 13.00 4.53 11.62
C GLU A 46 13.48 3.28 10.89
N ILE A 47 12.58 2.41 10.45
CA ILE A 47 12.92 1.19 9.71
C ILE A 47 13.60 1.52 8.37
N ILE A 48 13.04 2.46 7.60
CA ILE A 48 13.62 2.88 6.31
C ILE A 48 15.01 3.48 6.52
N ASN A 49 15.20 4.30 7.54
CA ASN A 49 16.48 4.92 7.84
C ASN A 49 17.53 3.88 8.24
N ALA A 50 17.17 2.87 9.03
CA ALA A 50 18.06 1.78 9.40
C ALA A 50 18.47 0.95 8.17
N LEU A 51 17.54 0.61 7.29
CA LEU A 51 17.83 -0.10 6.04
C LEU A 51 18.75 0.71 5.13
N ARG A 52 18.47 2.01 4.95
CA ARG A 52 19.33 2.91 4.16
C ARG A 52 20.70 3.09 4.78
N LEU A 53 20.78 3.14 6.11
CA LEU A 53 22.05 3.21 6.82
C LEU A 53 22.88 1.94 6.59
N ALA A 54 22.28 0.75 6.70
CA ALA A 54 22.93 -0.51 6.39
C ALA A 54 23.46 -0.55 4.95
N GLN A 55 22.63 -0.14 3.98
CA GLN A 55 23.01 -0.06 2.59
C GLN A 55 24.18 0.91 2.37
N ASN A 56 24.13 2.09 2.98
CA ASN A 56 25.20 3.09 2.87
C ASN A 56 26.51 2.62 3.50
N LYS A 57 26.47 2.00 4.69
CA LYS A 57 27.66 1.41 5.36
C LYS A 57 28.28 0.28 4.53
N THR A 58 27.44 -0.50 3.84
CA THR A 58 27.88 -1.54 2.91
C THR A 58 28.56 -0.96 1.67
N LEU A 59 27.96 0.07 1.06
CA LEU A 59 28.47 0.72 -0.14
C LEU A 59 29.77 1.50 0.12
N SER A 60 29.89 2.12 1.29
CA SER A 60 31.15 2.74 1.74
C SER A 60 32.21 1.71 2.13
N SER A 61 31.84 0.41 2.15
CA SER A 61 32.68 -0.70 2.57
C SER A 61 33.28 -0.46 3.97
N GLU A 62 32.47 0.07 4.88
CA GLU A 62 32.89 0.40 6.25
C GLU A 62 33.42 -0.85 6.97
N GLY A 63 34.68 -0.79 7.40
CA GLY A 63 35.35 -1.94 8.02
C GLY A 63 35.45 -3.17 7.12
N ALA A 64 35.44 -2.99 5.79
CA ALA A 64 35.53 -4.02 4.75
C ALA A 64 34.43 -5.10 4.81
N SER A 65 33.22 -4.74 5.28
CA SER A 65 32.13 -5.68 5.52
C SER A 65 30.83 -5.27 4.82
N SER A 66 29.93 -6.24 4.66
CA SER A 66 28.51 -6.02 4.41
C SER A 66 27.80 -5.64 5.71
N PHE A 67 26.62 -5.04 5.60
CA PHE A 67 25.74 -4.73 6.72
C PHE A 67 24.30 -5.14 6.36
N GLY A 68 23.53 -5.41 7.40
CA GLY A 68 22.13 -5.77 7.27
C GLY A 68 21.29 -5.31 8.45
N VAL A 69 19.99 -5.55 8.34
CA VAL A 69 19.03 -5.32 9.42
C VAL A 69 18.30 -6.62 9.71
N HIS A 70 18.35 -7.05 10.97
CA HIS A 70 17.59 -8.17 11.50
C HIS A 70 16.30 -7.66 12.14
N PHE A 71 15.15 -8.27 11.80
CA PHE A 71 13.85 -7.87 12.30
C PHE A 71 13.30 -8.86 13.34
N GLU A 72 12.91 -8.35 14.50
CA GLU A 72 12.20 -9.06 15.57
C GLU A 72 10.81 -8.43 15.78
N THR A 73 9.97 -9.04 16.61
CA THR A 73 8.60 -8.54 16.85
C THR A 73 8.58 -7.11 17.41
N TRP A 74 9.51 -6.76 18.30
CA TRP A 74 9.48 -5.51 19.08
C TRP A 74 10.66 -4.58 18.81
N ARG A 75 11.56 -4.98 17.92
CA ARG A 75 12.80 -4.27 17.63
C ARG A 75 13.38 -4.70 16.30
N PHE A 76 14.35 -3.93 15.83
CA PHE A 76 15.22 -4.32 14.74
C PHE A 76 16.66 -4.01 15.10
N VAL A 77 17.59 -4.76 14.53
CA VAL A 77 19.01 -4.69 14.86
C VAL A 77 19.79 -4.45 13.58
N LEU A 78 20.48 -3.31 13.50
CA LEU A 78 21.48 -3.09 12.47
C LEU A 78 22.74 -3.87 12.88
N PHE A 79 23.21 -4.75 12.00
CA PHE A 79 24.35 -5.60 12.27
C PHE A 79 25.38 -5.56 11.13
N LYS A 80 26.61 -5.94 11.47
CA LYS A 80 27.72 -6.05 10.53
C LYS A 80 27.96 -7.51 10.16
N GLY A 81 28.20 -7.76 8.88
CA GLY A 81 28.53 -9.07 8.31
C GLY A 81 27.43 -9.62 7.40
N ASP A 82 27.67 -10.80 6.83
CA ASP A 82 26.74 -11.47 5.93
C ASP A 82 25.71 -12.35 6.67
N VAL A 83 25.85 -12.50 7.99
CA VAL A 83 24.95 -13.29 8.84
C VAL A 83 24.79 -12.58 10.18
N TYR A 84 23.55 -12.46 10.66
CA TYR A 84 23.27 -11.87 11.96
C TYR A 84 23.83 -12.75 13.10
N ASN A 85 24.60 -12.13 14.00
CA ASN A 85 25.04 -12.73 15.25
C ASN A 85 24.51 -11.92 16.44
N PRO A 86 23.58 -12.46 17.25
CA PRO A 86 22.98 -11.72 18.36
C PRO A 86 23.96 -11.38 19.48
N SER A 87 25.12 -12.04 19.54
CA SER A 87 26.17 -11.76 20.55
C SER A 87 27.24 -10.76 20.07
N ALA A 88 27.11 -10.21 18.86
CA ALA A 88 28.07 -9.26 18.33
C ALA A 88 27.98 -7.91 19.06
N SER A 89 29.13 -7.36 19.48
CA SER A 89 29.19 -6.12 20.26
C SER A 89 28.94 -4.85 19.44
N ASP A 90 28.97 -4.96 18.12
CA ASP A 90 28.72 -3.88 17.15
C ASP A 90 27.28 -3.85 16.65
N ASN A 91 26.39 -4.67 17.21
CA ASN A 91 24.96 -4.60 16.96
C ASN A 91 24.38 -3.28 17.48
N GLU A 92 23.71 -2.52 16.61
CA GLU A 92 22.92 -1.36 17.00
C GLU A 92 21.46 -1.79 17.12
N VAL A 93 20.97 -1.90 18.35
CA VAL A 93 19.60 -2.34 18.66
C VAL A 93 18.66 -1.13 18.69
N HIS A 94 17.56 -1.23 17.96
CA HIS A 94 16.52 -0.22 17.91
C HIS A 94 15.18 -0.83 18.31
N ASP A 95 14.69 -0.48 19.51
CA ASP A 95 13.37 -0.88 19.96
C ASP A 95 12.29 -0.09 19.21
N LEU A 96 11.18 -0.75 18.86
CA LEU A 96 10.02 -0.10 18.27
C LEU A 96 9.35 0.82 19.29
N LEU A 97 8.70 1.86 18.78
CA LEU A 97 7.85 2.73 19.59
C LEU A 97 6.76 1.93 20.31
N ALA A 98 6.49 2.30 21.56
CA ALA A 98 5.50 1.61 22.38
C ALA A 98 4.12 1.58 21.69
N GLY A 99 3.56 0.37 21.54
CA GLY A 99 2.29 0.14 20.87
C GLY A 99 2.41 -0.31 19.41
N MET A 100 3.62 -0.39 18.87
CA MET A 100 3.92 -0.93 17.54
C MET A 100 4.55 -2.31 17.63
N GLU A 101 4.32 -3.14 16.61
CA GLU A 101 4.96 -4.45 16.44
C GLU A 101 5.27 -4.72 14.98
N ILE A 102 6.30 -5.53 14.70
CA ILE A 102 6.50 -6.17 13.40
C ILE A 102 5.64 -7.44 13.38
N ALA A 103 4.46 -7.31 12.77
CA ALA A 103 3.47 -8.38 12.72
C ALA A 103 3.74 -9.40 11.60
N GLN A 104 4.42 -8.98 10.52
CA GLN A 104 4.71 -9.87 9.41
C GLN A 104 6.02 -9.52 8.72
N ILE A 105 6.78 -10.56 8.41
CA ILE A 105 8.00 -10.48 7.60
C ILE A 105 7.81 -11.41 6.42
N GLY A 106 7.89 -10.87 5.22
CA GLY A 106 7.75 -11.59 3.96
C GLY A 106 9.00 -11.47 3.11
N LEU A 107 10.18 -11.77 3.69
CA LEU A 107 11.47 -11.71 3.02
C LEU A 107 11.88 -13.10 2.53
N GLY A 108 12.58 -13.16 1.39
CA GLY A 108 13.02 -14.41 0.77
C GLY A 108 14.05 -15.24 1.58
N GLY A 109 14.60 -14.69 2.68
CA GLY A 109 15.66 -15.33 3.46
C GLY A 109 15.47 -15.32 4.99
N GLY A 110 14.23 -15.15 5.48
CA GLY A 110 13.92 -15.14 6.92
C GLY A 110 13.63 -13.73 7.44
N SER A 111 14.32 -13.30 8.49
CA SER A 111 14.11 -12.00 9.15
C SER A 111 15.19 -10.96 8.83
N ASP A 112 16.06 -11.26 7.88
CA ASP A 112 17.24 -10.45 7.59
C ASP A 112 17.12 -9.79 6.22
N VAL A 113 17.54 -8.53 6.16
CA VAL A 113 17.87 -7.85 4.90
C VAL A 113 19.35 -7.52 4.93
N ILE A 114 20.13 -8.20 4.09
CA ILE A 114 21.57 -8.00 3.95
C ILE A 114 21.84 -7.33 2.61
N PHE A 115 22.68 -6.29 2.62
CA PHE A 115 23.10 -5.60 1.41
C PHE A 115 24.43 -6.13 0.91
N GLU A 116 24.53 -6.31 -0.40
CA GLU A 116 25.75 -6.77 -1.07
C GLU A 116 26.74 -5.62 -1.28
N ARG A 117 28.02 -5.90 -1.05
CA ARG A 117 29.11 -4.96 -1.31
C ARG A 117 29.14 -4.57 -2.79
N LEU A 118 29.59 -3.35 -3.07
CA LEU A 118 29.77 -2.75 -4.42
C LEU A 118 28.47 -2.45 -5.19
N THR A 119 27.43 -3.27 -5.05
CA THR A 119 26.15 -3.09 -5.77
C THR A 119 25.09 -2.43 -4.90
N GLY A 120 25.10 -2.66 -3.59
CA GLY A 120 24.04 -2.22 -2.69
C GLY A 120 22.73 -2.97 -2.89
N ASN A 121 22.75 -4.06 -3.65
CA ASN A 121 21.61 -4.94 -3.86
C ASN A 121 21.21 -5.60 -2.54
N ALA A 122 19.92 -5.87 -2.35
CA ALA A 122 19.46 -6.64 -1.20
C ALA A 122 19.46 -8.12 -1.56
N ALA A 123 20.19 -8.93 -0.80
CA ALA A 123 20.22 -10.39 -0.97
C ALA A 123 18.84 -11.02 -0.68
N GLN A 124 18.04 -10.37 0.17
CA GLN A 124 16.67 -10.76 0.49
C GLN A 124 15.71 -9.63 0.09
N ALA A 125 14.93 -9.88 -0.96
CA ALA A 125 13.82 -9.03 -1.35
C ALA A 125 12.52 -9.45 -0.67
N GLY A 126 11.60 -8.51 -0.48
CA GLY A 126 10.29 -8.78 0.11
C GLY A 126 9.72 -7.58 0.84
N PHE A 127 8.97 -7.84 1.91
CA PHE A 127 8.34 -6.80 2.70
C PHE A 127 8.43 -7.01 4.22
N ILE A 128 8.33 -5.92 4.96
CA ILE A 128 8.19 -5.86 6.42
C ILE A 128 6.91 -5.08 6.73
N LYS A 129 6.01 -5.69 7.50
CA LYS A 129 4.77 -5.06 7.98
C LYS A 129 4.92 -4.72 9.45
N ALA A 130 4.82 -3.43 9.79
CA ALA A 130 4.68 -2.97 11.16
C ALA A 130 3.26 -2.42 11.39
N GLU A 131 2.67 -2.71 12.55
CA GLU A 131 1.30 -2.32 12.87
C GLU A 131 1.11 -1.92 14.34
N LEU A 132 0.00 -1.22 14.61
CA LEU A 132 -0.43 -0.97 15.98
C LEU A 132 -1.00 -2.24 16.60
N ILE A 133 -0.49 -2.64 17.77
CA ILE A 133 -0.96 -3.82 18.53
C ILE A 133 -2.47 -3.76 18.79
N GLN A 134 -2.99 -2.55 19.03
CA GLN A 134 -4.41 -2.34 19.36
C GLN A 134 -5.32 -2.25 18.13
N ASP A 135 -4.77 -2.09 16.92
CA ASP A 135 -5.52 -1.88 15.69
C ASP A 135 -4.66 -2.23 14.46
N SER A 136 -4.69 -3.49 14.03
CA SER A 136 -3.90 -4.00 12.89
C SER A 136 -4.29 -3.37 11.54
N THR A 137 -5.41 -2.64 11.47
CA THR A 137 -5.77 -1.84 10.28
C THR A 137 -4.88 -0.60 10.12
N LYS A 138 -4.18 -0.22 11.18
CA LYS A 138 -3.24 0.90 11.22
C LYS A 138 -1.83 0.32 11.15
N ASN A 139 -1.32 0.25 9.93
CA ASN A 139 -0.04 -0.38 9.63
C ASN A 139 0.76 0.43 8.59
N THR A 140 2.03 0.06 8.46
CA THR A 140 2.92 0.46 7.37
C THR A 140 3.52 -0.79 6.74
N LEU A 141 3.80 -0.72 5.44
CA LEU A 141 4.38 -1.82 4.67
C LEU A 141 5.62 -1.30 3.93
N ILE A 142 6.79 -1.75 4.39
CA ILE A 142 8.09 -1.41 3.81
C ILE A 142 8.49 -2.53 2.85
N TYR A 143 8.82 -2.17 1.62
CA TYR A 143 9.31 -3.08 0.59
C TYR A 143 10.81 -2.86 0.37
N VAL A 144 11.51 -3.99 0.19
CA VAL A 144 12.90 -4.02 -0.24
C VAL A 144 12.97 -4.83 -1.52
N ASP A 145 13.39 -4.20 -2.61
CA ASP A 145 13.61 -4.86 -3.89
C ASP A 145 15.01 -5.49 -3.94
N SER A 146 15.18 -6.52 -4.77
CA SER A 146 16.49 -7.14 -5.03
C SER A 146 17.56 -6.15 -5.49
N SER A 147 17.17 -5.07 -6.17
CA SER A 147 18.05 -3.96 -6.57
C SER A 147 18.50 -3.06 -5.41
N GLY A 148 18.07 -3.34 -4.18
CA GLY A 148 18.36 -2.51 -3.00
C GLY A 148 17.46 -1.27 -2.89
N THR A 149 16.43 -1.14 -3.74
CA THR A 149 15.45 -0.06 -3.63
C THR A 149 14.57 -0.29 -2.40
N ILE A 150 14.49 0.72 -1.53
CA ILE A 150 13.67 0.70 -0.30
C ILE A 150 12.52 1.70 -0.47
N SER A 151 11.28 1.22 -0.36
CA SER A 151 10.06 2.04 -0.48
C SER A 151 9.02 1.66 0.55
N SER A 152 8.35 2.63 1.18
CA SER A 152 7.07 2.39 1.84
C SER A 152 5.93 2.55 0.84
N LEU A 153 4.97 1.63 0.87
CA LEU A 153 3.61 2.05 0.58
C LEU A 153 3.14 2.71 1.87
N ASP A 154 3.18 4.04 1.91
CA ASP A 154 2.45 4.76 2.95
C ASP A 154 1.04 4.18 2.97
N SER A 155 0.54 3.82 4.15
CA SER A 155 -0.89 3.67 4.32
C SER A 155 -1.47 5.04 4.01
N SER A 156 -1.83 5.23 2.74
CA SER A 156 -2.64 6.34 2.26
C SER A 156 -3.76 6.52 3.28
N ALA A 157 -4.08 7.78 3.60
CA ALA A 157 -5.15 8.11 4.54
C ALA A 157 -6.29 7.09 4.39
N SER A 158 -6.70 6.47 5.50
CA SER A 158 -7.68 5.39 5.50
C SER A 158 -8.95 5.83 4.76
N ASP A 159 -9.06 5.45 3.48
CA ASP A 159 -10.21 5.74 2.63
C ASP A 159 -11.44 4.89 2.97
N THR A 160 -11.39 4.12 4.05
CA THR A 160 -12.48 3.24 4.53
C THR A 160 -13.81 3.97 4.72
N ASN A 161 -13.78 5.28 5.01
CA ASN A 161 -14.97 6.13 5.11
C ASN A 161 -15.17 7.07 3.90
N ARG A 162 -14.29 7.00 2.88
CA ARG A 162 -14.50 7.72 1.62
C ARG A 162 -15.67 7.04 0.92
N LEU A 163 -16.59 7.81 0.33
CA LEU A 163 -17.50 7.27 -0.68
C LEU A 163 -16.65 6.91 -1.89
N LYS A 164 -16.13 5.70 -1.88
CA LYS A 164 -15.24 5.20 -2.92
C LYS A 164 -16.02 5.05 -4.20
N ASP A 165 -15.48 5.58 -5.28
CA ASP A 165 -16.05 5.39 -6.59
C ASP A 165 -15.80 3.93 -7.00
N SER A 166 -16.81 3.07 -6.82
CA SER A 166 -16.75 1.68 -7.26
C SER A 166 -16.46 1.51 -8.76
N ARG A 167 -16.57 2.59 -9.54
CA ARG A 167 -16.23 2.62 -10.97
C ARG A 167 -14.73 2.78 -11.20
N HIS A 168 -13.93 3.18 -10.21
CA HIS A 168 -12.50 3.38 -10.31
C HIS A 168 -11.77 2.41 -9.37
N VAL A 169 -11.14 1.40 -9.97
CA VAL A 169 -10.52 0.30 -9.22
C VAL A 169 -9.06 0.17 -9.60
N HIS A 170 -8.19 0.13 -8.60
CA HIS A 170 -6.76 -0.12 -8.78
C HIS A 170 -6.42 -1.59 -8.55
N VAL A 171 -5.49 -2.10 -9.35
CA VAL A 171 -4.87 -3.41 -9.14
C VAL A 171 -3.39 -3.27 -9.43
N LEU A 172 -2.57 -3.54 -8.42
CA LEU A 172 -1.14 -3.70 -8.62
C LEU A 172 -0.88 -5.03 -9.33
N TYR A 173 -0.16 -5.00 -10.45
CA TYR A 173 0.38 -6.18 -11.11
C TYR A 173 1.89 -6.19 -10.96
N SER A 174 2.41 -7.09 -10.13
CA SER A 174 3.81 -7.12 -9.70
C SER A 174 4.74 -7.81 -10.71
N GLN A 175 4.60 -7.49 -11.99
CA GLN A 175 5.49 -7.94 -13.07
C GLN A 175 5.65 -6.86 -14.14
N ASN A 176 6.70 -6.96 -14.94
CA ASN A 176 6.92 -6.11 -16.12
C ASN A 176 5.84 -6.36 -17.19
N THR A 177 5.18 -5.31 -17.66
CA THR A 177 4.13 -5.38 -18.69
C THR A 177 4.55 -4.79 -20.03
N LYS A 178 5.74 -4.21 -20.15
CA LYS A 178 6.21 -3.46 -21.33
C LYS A 178 6.16 -4.28 -22.62
N ASN A 179 6.28 -5.60 -22.52
CA ASN A 179 6.28 -6.54 -23.65
C ASN A 179 5.06 -7.47 -23.66
N ALA A 180 4.05 -7.23 -22.82
CA ALA A 180 2.80 -7.99 -22.85
C ALA A 180 2.12 -7.82 -24.22
N ALA A 181 1.48 -8.88 -24.71
CA ALA A 181 0.95 -8.92 -26.06
C ALA A 181 -0.49 -8.43 -26.11
N ALA A 182 -1.37 -8.99 -25.28
CA ALA A 182 -2.80 -8.81 -25.39
C ALA A 182 -3.46 -8.45 -24.06
N LEU A 183 -4.34 -7.46 -24.09
CA LEU A 183 -5.33 -7.23 -23.05
C LEU A 183 -6.64 -7.89 -23.51
N THR A 184 -7.13 -8.85 -22.75
CA THR A 184 -8.32 -9.65 -23.10
C THR A 184 -9.47 -9.30 -22.17
N LEU A 185 -10.59 -8.87 -22.76
CA LEU A 185 -11.86 -8.64 -22.08
C LEU A 185 -12.80 -9.81 -22.37
N THR A 186 -13.09 -10.61 -21.36
CA THR A 186 -13.98 -11.77 -21.47
C THR A 186 -15.30 -11.49 -20.76
N PHE A 187 -16.41 -11.63 -21.46
CA PHE A 187 -17.77 -11.53 -20.91
C PHE A 187 -18.32 -12.95 -20.73
N PRO A 188 -18.06 -13.59 -19.58
CA PRO A 188 -18.20 -15.04 -19.43
C PRO A 188 -19.64 -15.54 -19.59
N ASN A 189 -20.62 -14.72 -19.21
CA ASN A 189 -22.04 -15.09 -19.28
C ASN A 189 -22.62 -14.98 -20.69
N ASP A 190 -21.95 -14.25 -21.58
CA ASP A 190 -22.43 -13.96 -22.95
C ASP A 190 -21.52 -14.59 -24.02
N GLY A 191 -20.42 -15.24 -23.63
CA GLY A 191 -19.49 -15.91 -24.54
C GLY A 191 -18.68 -14.97 -25.44
N VAL A 192 -18.65 -13.66 -25.13
CA VAL A 192 -17.93 -12.66 -25.92
C VAL A 192 -16.52 -12.48 -25.36
N VAL A 193 -15.52 -12.54 -26.25
CA VAL A 193 -14.11 -12.29 -25.92
C VAL A 193 -13.56 -11.24 -26.87
N GLN A 194 -13.08 -10.13 -26.32
CA GLN A 194 -12.41 -9.07 -27.07
C GLN A 194 -10.93 -9.07 -26.71
N SER A 195 -10.07 -9.36 -27.70
CA SER A 195 -8.62 -9.23 -27.56
C SER A 195 -8.16 -7.88 -28.12
N ILE A 196 -7.36 -7.16 -27.34
CA ILE A 196 -6.82 -5.85 -27.66
C ILE A 196 -5.30 -5.97 -27.64
N SER A 197 -4.61 -5.41 -28.63
CA SER A 197 -3.15 -5.34 -28.57
C SER A 197 -2.72 -4.43 -27.41
N TYR A 198 -2.06 -4.99 -26.40
CA TYR A 198 -1.60 -4.21 -25.25
C TYR A 198 -0.58 -3.15 -25.67
N GLN A 199 0.24 -3.49 -26.66
CA GLN A 199 1.22 -2.57 -27.24
C GLN A 199 0.57 -1.30 -27.81
N SER A 200 -0.69 -1.37 -28.28
CA SER A 200 -1.38 -0.20 -28.84
C SER A 200 -1.76 0.85 -27.79
N GLY A 201 -1.86 0.45 -26.51
CA GLY A 201 -2.14 1.38 -25.42
C GLY A 201 -0.89 1.95 -24.76
N LEU A 202 0.31 1.49 -25.12
CA LEU A 202 1.56 2.00 -24.55
C LEU A 202 1.98 3.31 -25.22
N ASN A 203 2.51 4.24 -24.43
CA ASN A 203 3.22 5.39 -24.97
C ASN A 203 4.59 4.97 -25.55
N SER A 204 5.24 5.86 -26.31
CA SER A 204 6.53 5.58 -26.96
C SER A 204 7.63 5.16 -25.98
N GLY A 205 7.62 5.70 -24.76
CA GLY A 205 8.57 5.37 -23.70
C GLY A 205 8.25 4.09 -22.91
N LYS A 206 7.11 3.44 -23.17
CA LYS A 206 6.58 2.32 -22.38
C LYS A 206 6.59 2.59 -20.87
N THR A 207 6.20 3.79 -20.47
CA THR A 207 6.09 4.24 -19.07
C THR A 207 4.65 4.49 -18.66
N GLN A 208 3.72 4.46 -19.62
CA GLN A 208 2.29 4.62 -19.39
C GLN A 208 1.51 3.74 -20.37
N PHE A 209 0.41 3.19 -19.87
CA PHE A 209 -0.61 2.50 -20.64
C PHE A 209 -1.93 3.27 -20.55
N SER A 210 -2.65 3.39 -21.66
CA SER A 210 -4.01 3.94 -21.72
C SER A 210 -4.79 3.32 -22.88
N TRP A 211 -5.99 2.85 -22.58
CA TRP A 211 -6.93 2.31 -23.56
C TRP A 211 -8.36 2.60 -23.13
N SER A 212 -9.24 2.88 -24.10
CA SER A 212 -10.67 3.02 -23.89
C SER A 212 -11.43 2.47 -25.08
N GLY A 213 -12.59 1.86 -24.84
CA GLY A 213 -13.41 1.31 -25.91
C GLY A 213 -14.83 0.98 -25.49
N THR A 214 -15.67 0.80 -26.50
CA THR A 214 -17.05 0.33 -26.37
C THR A 214 -17.16 -1.04 -27.03
N ILE A 215 -17.65 -2.03 -26.29
CA ILE A 215 -17.85 -3.40 -26.79
C ILE A 215 -19.35 -3.70 -26.75
N SER A 216 -19.93 -4.14 -27.87
CA SER A 216 -21.31 -4.58 -27.89
C SER A 216 -21.39 -6.05 -27.45
N VAL A 217 -22.13 -6.32 -26.36
CA VAL A 217 -22.24 -7.64 -25.73
C VAL A 217 -23.71 -7.99 -25.56
N ALA A 218 -24.17 -9.00 -26.32
CA ALA A 218 -25.57 -9.44 -26.31
C ALA A 218 -26.59 -8.29 -26.46
N GLY A 219 -26.31 -7.36 -27.39
CA GLY A 219 -27.17 -6.21 -27.69
C GLY A 219 -27.05 -5.01 -26.74
N ALA A 220 -26.14 -5.05 -25.77
CA ALA A 220 -25.85 -3.93 -24.87
C ALA A 220 -24.40 -3.49 -24.99
N ASP A 221 -24.18 -2.19 -25.14
CA ASP A 221 -22.85 -1.60 -25.18
C ASP A 221 -22.22 -1.58 -23.78
N GLN A 222 -20.91 -1.87 -23.71
CA GLN A 222 -20.10 -1.87 -22.49
C GLN A 222 -18.93 -0.89 -22.70
N LYS A 223 -18.91 0.22 -21.95
CA LYS A 223 -17.85 1.23 -22.04
C LYS A 223 -16.79 1.00 -20.97
N ILE A 224 -15.57 0.70 -21.40
CA ILE A 224 -14.47 0.33 -20.51
C ILE A 224 -13.28 1.24 -20.80
N THR A 225 -12.69 1.79 -19.74
CA THR A 225 -11.43 2.54 -19.82
C THR A 225 -10.42 1.93 -18.86
N ILE A 226 -9.19 1.79 -19.32
CA ILE A 226 -8.10 1.13 -18.57
C ILE A 226 -6.83 1.95 -18.79
N HIS A 227 -6.18 2.36 -17.71
CA HIS A 227 -4.90 3.06 -17.79
C HIS A 227 -3.97 2.65 -16.66
N SER A 228 -2.72 3.08 -16.71
CA SER A 228 -1.74 2.88 -15.64
C SER A 228 -1.48 4.18 -14.88
N HIS A 229 -1.47 4.14 -13.55
CA HIS A 229 -0.89 5.22 -12.73
C HIS A 229 0.61 5.05 -12.47
N GLY A 230 1.15 3.86 -12.76
CA GLY A 230 2.58 3.59 -12.78
C GLY A 230 2.86 2.38 -13.66
N LEU A 231 3.94 2.44 -14.43
CA LEU A 231 4.42 1.33 -15.24
C LEU A 231 5.95 1.36 -15.19
N THR A 232 6.53 0.39 -14.49
CA THR A 232 7.97 0.24 -14.27
C THR A 232 8.47 -1.06 -14.88
N ASP A 233 9.76 -1.36 -14.72
CA ASP A 233 10.32 -2.63 -15.14
C ASP A 233 9.97 -3.82 -14.23
N SER A 234 9.30 -3.57 -13.11
CA SER A 234 8.92 -4.60 -12.12
C SER A 234 7.44 -4.64 -11.80
N ALA A 235 6.68 -3.58 -12.11
CA ALA A 235 5.26 -3.53 -11.77
C ALA A 235 4.45 -2.60 -12.69
N THR A 236 3.14 -2.81 -12.72
CA THR A 236 2.17 -1.88 -13.29
C THR A 236 1.01 -1.69 -12.34
N LEU A 237 0.72 -0.44 -11.99
CA LEU A 237 -0.47 -0.08 -11.24
C LEU A 237 -1.60 0.19 -12.24
N PHE A 238 -2.41 -0.83 -12.49
CA PHE A 238 -3.57 -0.72 -13.36
C PHE A 238 -4.71 0.00 -12.67
N CYS A 239 -5.44 0.74 -13.48
CA CYS A 239 -6.62 1.48 -13.09
C CYS A 239 -7.74 1.16 -14.09
N PHE A 240 -8.83 0.60 -13.57
CA PHE A 240 -10.00 0.19 -14.34
C PHE A 240 -11.15 1.13 -14.04
N HIS A 241 -11.70 1.71 -15.11
CA HIS A 241 -12.84 2.61 -15.10
C HIS A 241 -14.06 1.92 -15.72
N ARG A 242 -15.11 1.69 -14.93
CA ARG A 242 -16.32 0.99 -15.34
C ARG A 242 -17.57 1.52 -14.64
N ASP A 243 -18.37 2.33 -15.34
CA ASP A 243 -19.65 2.86 -14.83
C ASP A 243 -20.81 1.90 -15.07
N ARG A 244 -21.59 1.56 -14.02
CA ARG A 244 -22.76 0.68 -14.12
C ARG A 244 -23.88 1.24 -14.99
N ARG A 245 -23.92 2.56 -15.22
CA ARG A 245 -24.89 3.18 -16.13
C ARG A 245 -24.63 2.83 -17.59
N ASP A 246 -23.37 2.52 -17.92
CA ASP A 246 -22.91 2.17 -19.27
C ASP A 246 -22.44 0.72 -19.38
N ASN A 247 -22.51 -0.06 -18.30
CA ASN A 247 -21.99 -1.42 -18.24
C ASN A 247 -22.87 -2.31 -17.38
N SER A 248 -23.36 -3.41 -17.97
CA SER A 248 -24.38 -4.29 -17.40
C SER A 248 -24.02 -5.78 -17.45
N LYS A 249 -22.87 -6.15 -18.04
CA LYS A 249 -22.45 -7.54 -18.22
C LYS A 249 -21.35 -7.97 -17.25
N ALA A 250 -21.20 -9.25 -16.96
CA ALA A 250 -20.02 -9.69 -16.20
C ALA A 250 -18.75 -9.53 -17.06
N LEU A 251 -17.60 -9.24 -16.45
CA LEU A 251 -16.37 -8.97 -17.19
C LEU A 251 -15.15 -9.50 -16.44
N ASN A 252 -14.33 -10.28 -17.12
CA ASN A 252 -13.01 -10.71 -16.66
C ASN A 252 -11.95 -10.04 -17.54
N ILE A 253 -10.98 -9.37 -16.91
CA ILE A 253 -9.91 -8.67 -17.62
C ILE A 253 -8.60 -9.43 -17.37
N SER A 254 -7.92 -9.79 -18.45
CA SER A 254 -6.66 -10.52 -18.40
C SER A 254 -5.59 -9.82 -19.23
N LEU A 255 -4.35 -9.85 -18.75
CA LEU A 255 -3.17 -9.48 -19.53
C LEU A 255 -2.47 -10.76 -19.94
N ASP A 256 -2.37 -11.00 -21.24
CA ASP A 256 -2.04 -12.29 -21.83
C ASP A 256 -2.90 -13.41 -21.21
N SER A 257 -2.29 -14.39 -20.54
CA SER A 257 -3.01 -15.47 -19.84
C SER A 257 -3.32 -15.17 -18.37
N GLN A 258 -3.02 -13.97 -17.88
CA GLN A 258 -3.08 -13.63 -16.46
C GLN A 258 -4.33 -12.84 -16.14
N ASN A 259 -5.26 -13.48 -15.44
CA ASN A 259 -6.51 -12.84 -15.02
C ASN A 259 -6.24 -11.84 -13.88
N LEU A 260 -6.42 -10.55 -14.17
CA LEU A 260 -6.10 -9.46 -13.27
C LEU A 260 -7.25 -9.14 -12.31
N ILE A 261 -8.45 -9.03 -12.85
CA ILE A 261 -9.64 -8.59 -12.14
C ILE A 261 -10.90 -9.15 -12.80
N ASN A 262 -11.91 -9.42 -11.98
CA ASN A 262 -13.23 -9.85 -12.43
C ASN A 262 -14.31 -8.91 -11.90
N TYR A 263 -15.38 -8.76 -12.66
CA TYR A 263 -16.55 -7.99 -12.29
C TYR A 263 -17.81 -8.80 -12.48
N THR A 264 -18.71 -8.71 -11.50
CA THR A 264 -20.09 -9.17 -11.68
C THR A 264 -20.86 -8.25 -12.65
N ALA A 265 -22.04 -8.70 -13.10
CA ALA A 265 -22.95 -7.86 -13.88
C ALA A 265 -23.38 -6.59 -13.11
N ASP A 266 -23.49 -6.70 -11.79
CA ASP A 266 -23.76 -5.58 -10.88
C ASP A 266 -22.55 -4.67 -10.65
N GLY A 267 -21.43 -4.89 -11.34
CA GLY A 267 -20.23 -4.05 -11.24
C GLY A 267 -19.53 -4.13 -9.89
N ILE A 268 -19.56 -5.29 -9.23
CA ILE A 268 -18.74 -5.59 -8.05
C ILE A 268 -17.41 -6.17 -8.53
N ALA A 269 -16.30 -5.55 -8.14
CA ALA A 269 -14.95 -6.02 -8.45
C ALA A 269 -14.50 -7.12 -7.48
N THR A 270 -13.88 -8.17 -8.00
CA THR A 270 -13.25 -9.24 -7.24
C THR A 270 -11.87 -9.55 -7.79
N LYS A 271 -10.97 -10.04 -6.94
CA LYS A 271 -9.61 -10.41 -7.32
C LYS A 271 -9.61 -11.42 -8.48
N GLY A 272 -8.73 -11.20 -9.46
CA GLY A 272 -8.45 -12.17 -10.50
C GLY A 272 -7.64 -13.37 -10.00
N THR A 273 -7.47 -14.40 -10.84
CA THR A 273 -6.74 -15.62 -10.47
C THR A 273 -5.21 -15.49 -10.60
N SER A 274 -4.70 -14.40 -11.19
CA SER A 274 -3.25 -14.18 -11.29
C SER A 274 -2.61 -14.04 -9.91
N LEU A 275 -1.51 -14.76 -9.68
CA LEU A 275 -0.71 -14.65 -8.47
C LEU A 275 0.02 -13.30 -8.37
N TRP A 276 0.23 -12.63 -9.50
CA TRP A 276 0.91 -11.35 -9.59
C TRP A 276 -0.04 -10.17 -9.48
N ALA A 277 -1.36 -10.40 -9.54
CA ALA A 277 -2.37 -9.37 -9.32
C ALA A 277 -2.70 -9.25 -7.82
N GLY A 278 -2.61 -8.02 -7.32
CA GLY A 278 -3.04 -7.64 -5.97
C GLY A 278 -4.57 -7.67 -5.81
N ASN A 279 -5.03 -7.37 -4.60
CA ASN A 279 -6.46 -7.19 -4.37
C ASN A 279 -6.96 -5.92 -5.09
N PRO A 280 -8.19 -5.93 -5.64
CA PRO A 280 -8.78 -4.73 -6.18
C PRO A 280 -9.03 -3.69 -5.08
N GLU A 281 -8.51 -2.48 -5.27
CA GLU A 281 -8.67 -1.37 -4.35
C GLU A 281 -9.59 -0.33 -4.98
N THR A 282 -10.78 -0.15 -4.40
CA THR A 282 -11.66 0.96 -4.78
C THR A 282 -11.09 2.27 -4.26
N GLN A 283 -11.11 3.28 -5.13
CA GLN A 283 -10.69 4.64 -4.82
C GLN A 283 -11.94 5.48 -4.54
#